data_AF-A0A7C8FA53-F1
#
_entry.id   AF-A0A7C8FA53-F1
#
_cell.length_a   1.000
_cell.length_b   1.000
_cell.length_c   1.000
_cell.angle_alpha   90.00
_cell.angle_beta   90.00
_cell.angle_gamma   90.00
#
_symmetry.space_group_name_H-M   'P 1'
#
loop_
_entity.id
_entity.type
_entity.pdbx_description
1 polymer ?
#
loop_
_entity_poly.entity_id
_entity_poly.type
_entity_poly.pdbx_seq_one_letter_code
_entity_poly.pdbx_strand_id
1 'polypeptide(L)'
;MFAYPVHLEPAEEGGTPVVVTGKVILHNTLIEAGKKKADLARMLNLAPTLVDRLLSLRHKSRIEQIETALAVFGKKLVVDVI
;
A
#
# COMPACT_ATOMS: atom_id res chain seq x y z
N MET A 1 12.87 13.15 -3.46
CA MET A 1 13.12 12.29 -2.27
C MET A 1 12.18 12.79 -1.18
N PHE A 2 10.94 12.30 -1.15
CA PHE A 2 9.97 12.67 -0.11
C PHE A 2 9.78 11.45 0.79
N ALA A 3 10.43 11.46 1.95
CA ALA A 3 10.05 10.60 3.06
C ALA A 3 8.76 11.21 3.62
N TYR A 4 7.66 10.46 3.61
CA TYR A 4 6.42 10.90 4.23
C TYR A 4 6.55 10.68 5.75
N PRO A 5 6.61 11.74 6.58
CA PRO A 5 6.59 11.58 8.02
C PRO A 5 5.16 11.22 8.43
N VAL A 6 4.90 9.93 8.58
CA VAL A 6 3.61 9.42 9.08
C VAL A 6 3.72 9.24 10.58
N HIS A 7 3.11 10.16 11.32
CA HIS A 7 2.87 9.98 12.76
C HIS A 7 1.99 8.75 12.97
N LEU A 8 2.54 7.75 13.67
CA LEU A 8 1.85 6.50 13.98
C LEU A 8 1.08 6.68 15.29
N GLU A 9 -0.17 7.15 15.20
CA GLU A 9 -1.10 6.91 16.31
C GLU A 9 -1.53 5.43 16.29
N PRO A 10 -1.58 4.76 17.45
CA PRO A 10 -2.03 3.37 17.52
C PRO A 10 -3.51 3.31 17.17
N ALA A 11 -3.81 2.96 15.92
CA ALA A 11 -5.17 2.66 15.47
C ALA A 11 -5.64 1.38 16.15
N GLU A 12 -6.40 1.55 17.22
CA GLU A 12 -7.14 0.51 17.92
C GLU A 12 -8.25 -0.02 16.99
N GLU A 13 -7.90 -0.93 16.07
CA GLU A 13 -8.71 -1.98 15.46
C GLU A 13 -8.21 -2.32 14.04
N GLY A 14 -7.62 -3.51 13.88
CA GLY A 14 -7.70 -4.25 12.60
C GLY A 14 -6.45 -4.32 11.70
N GLY A 15 -5.34 -3.67 12.00
CA GLY A 15 -4.09 -3.82 11.25
C GLY A 15 -2.97 -3.01 11.89
N THR A 16 -1.73 -3.50 11.85
CA THR A 16 -0.60 -2.73 12.40
C THR A 16 -0.52 -1.36 11.70
N PRO A 17 -0.22 -0.25 12.42
CA PRO A 17 -0.20 1.11 11.85
C PRO A 17 0.59 1.23 10.53
N VAL A 18 1.67 0.45 10.42
CA VAL A 18 2.52 0.35 9.22
C VAL A 18 1.74 -0.16 7.99
N VAL A 19 0.86 -1.14 8.14
CA VAL A 19 0.07 -1.71 7.03
C VAL A 19 -0.99 -0.72 6.55
N VAL A 20 -1.62 0.01 7.48
CA VAL A 20 -2.59 1.06 7.14
C VAL A 20 -1.90 2.16 6.35
N THR A 21 -0.78 2.67 6.85
CA THR A 21 0.03 3.68 6.15
C THR A 21 0.49 3.20 4.79
N GLY A 22 0.99 1.96 4.68
CA GLY A 22 1.42 1.39 3.40
C GLY A 22 0.30 1.38 2.36
N LYS A 23 -0.93 1.07 2.77
CA LYS A 23 -2.11 1.13 1.89
C LYS A 23 -2.43 2.56 1.45
N VAL A 24 -2.31 3.54 2.34
CA VAL A 24 -2.48 4.97 2.01
C VAL A 24 -1.44 5.43 1.00
N ILE A 25 -0.16 5.11 1.20
CA ILE A 25 0.93 5.47 0.27
C ILE A 25 0.70 4.85 -1.10
N LEU A 26 0.27 3.58 -1.15
CA LEU A 26 -0.06 2.90 -2.40
C LEU A 26 -1.25 3.57 -3.10
N HIS A 27 -2.29 3.94 -2.35
CA HIS A 27 -3.45 4.64 -2.91
C HIS A 27 -3.08 6.00 -3.50
N ASN A 28 -2.29 6.79 -2.77
CA ASN A 28 -1.79 8.08 -3.25
C ASN A 28 -0.95 7.91 -4.51
N THR A 29 -0.07 6.90 -4.55
CA THR A 29 0.75 6.60 -5.73
C THR A 29 -0.11 6.26 -6.96
N LEU A 30 -1.22 5.56 -6.79
CA LEU A 30 -2.17 5.30 -7.88
C LEU A 30 -2.81 6.59 -8.40
N ILE A 31 -3.21 7.50 -7.50
CA ILE A 31 -3.78 8.81 -7.87
C ILE A 31 -2.74 9.65 -8.62
N GLU A 32 -1.51 9.76 -8.09
CA GLU A 32 -0.41 10.50 -8.72
C GLU A 32 -0.08 9.96 -10.12
N ALA A 33 -0.12 8.64 -10.31
CA ALA A 33 0.13 7.99 -11.59
C ALA A 33 -1.09 7.99 -12.53
N GLY A 34 -2.26 8.46 -12.09
CA GLY A 34 -3.51 8.40 -12.84
C GLY A 34 -3.99 6.96 -13.12
N LYS A 35 -3.58 6.00 -12.28
CA LYS A 35 -3.88 4.56 -12.45
C LYS A 35 -5.02 4.13 -11.53
N LYS A 36 -5.88 3.24 -12.03
CA LYS A 36 -6.94 2.62 -11.23
C LYS A 36 -6.46 1.31 -10.62
N LYS A 37 -7.22 0.78 -9.66
CA LYS A 37 -6.97 -0.56 -9.09
C LYS A 37 -6.89 -1.67 -10.16
N ALA A 38 -7.69 -1.54 -11.23
CA ALA A 38 -7.65 -2.47 -12.36
C ALA A 38 -6.33 -2.40 -13.14
N ASP A 39 -5.73 -1.21 -13.26
CA ASP A 39 -4.42 -1.05 -13.88
C ASP A 39 -3.33 -1.65 -12.99
N LEU A 40 -3.43 -1.47 -11.67
CA LEU A 40 -2.53 -2.12 -10.71
C LEU A 40 -2.60 -3.65 -10.82
N ALA A 41 -3.80 -4.22 -10.96
CA ALA A 41 -3.97 -5.66 -11.18
C ALA A 41 -3.28 -6.14 -12.46
N ARG A 42 -3.40 -5.37 -13.55
CA ARG A 42 -2.70 -5.66 -14.81
C ARG A 42 -1.19 -5.55 -14.67
N MET A 43 -0.69 -4.51 -14.01
CA MET A 43 0.75 -4.29 -13.84
C MET A 43 1.39 -5.34 -12.92
N LEU A 44 0.66 -5.82 -11.92
CA LEU A 44 1.10 -6.92 -11.04
C LEU A 44 0.83 -8.31 -11.62
N ASN A 45 0.15 -8.40 -12.76
CA ASN A 45 -0.35 -9.66 -13.33
C ASN A 45 -1.16 -10.50 -12.31
N LEU A 46 -1.98 -9.83 -11.50
CA LEU A 46 -2.80 -10.44 -10.45
C LEU A 46 -4.30 -10.35 -10.79
N ALA A 47 -5.07 -11.27 -10.21
CA ALA A 47 -6.52 -11.19 -10.27
C ALA A 47 -7.03 -9.90 -9.58
N PRO A 48 -8.05 -9.21 -10.14
CA PRO A 48 -8.61 -8.00 -9.54
C PRO A 48 -9.06 -8.16 -8.09
N THR A 49 -9.54 -9.36 -7.73
CA THR A 49 -9.95 -9.71 -6.35
C THR A 49 -8.78 -9.72 -5.37
N LEU A 50 -7.56 -10.08 -5.81
CA LEU A 50 -6.37 -10.03 -4.98
C LEU A 50 -5.91 -8.59 -4.75
N VAL A 51 -6.01 -7.73 -5.76
CA VAL A 51 -5.70 -6.30 -5.60
C VAL A 51 -6.72 -5.60 -4.71
N ASP A 52 -8.00 -5.97 -4.82
CA ASP A 52 -9.01 -5.42 -3.92
C ASP A 52 -8.78 -5.84 -2.46
N ARG A 53 -8.40 -7.12 -2.23
CA ARG A 53 -7.98 -7.61 -0.90
C ARG A 53 -6.69 -6.95 -0.40
N LEU A 54 -5.75 -6.62 -1.30
CA LEU A 54 -4.52 -5.90 -0.96
C LEU A 54 -4.81 -4.48 -0.47
N LEU A 55 -5.79 -3.81 -1.09
CA LEU A 55 -6.21 -2.44 -0.74
C LEU A 55 -7.28 -2.39 0.35
N SER A 56 -7.94 -3.51 0.66
CA SER A 56 -8.97 -3.57 1.69
C SER A 56 -8.37 -3.48 3.09
N LEU A 57 -8.71 -2.43 3.83
CA LEU A 57 -8.26 -2.19 5.20
C LEU A 57 -8.73 -3.27 6.19
N ARG A 58 -9.82 -3.98 5.87
CA ARG A 58 -10.42 -5.03 6.71
C ARG A 58 -9.67 -6.36 6.68
N HIS A 59 -8.80 -6.56 5.70
CA HIS A 59 -8.00 -7.79 5.57
C HIS A 59 -6.57 -7.56 6.06
N LYS A 60 -6.03 -8.57 6.77
CA LYS A 60 -4.61 -8.68 7.15
C LYS A 60 -3.74 -8.87 5.90
N SER A 61 -3.57 -7.81 5.13
CA SER A 61 -2.62 -7.77 4.00
C SER A 61 -1.21 -7.72 4.57
N ARG A 62 -0.30 -8.52 4.02
CA ARG A 62 1.11 -8.50 4.44
C ARG A 62 1.80 -7.29 3.85
N ILE A 63 2.74 -6.72 4.60
CA ILE A 63 3.52 -5.55 4.16
C ILE A 63 4.31 -5.84 2.88
N GLU A 64 4.77 -7.07 2.70
CA GLU A 64 5.49 -7.57 1.52
C GLU A 64 4.69 -7.34 0.22
N GLN A 65 3.36 -7.51 0.30
CA GLN A 65 2.49 -7.33 -0.87
C GLN A 65 2.32 -5.85 -1.23
N ILE A 66 2.34 -4.98 -0.22
CA ILE A 66 2.30 -3.51 -0.40
C ILE A 66 3.62 -3.04 -1.01
N GLU A 67 4.75 -3.55 -0.52
CA GLU A 67 6.07 -3.26 -1.07
C GLU A 67 6.18 -3.70 -2.54
N THR A 68 5.73 -4.91 -2.86
CA THR A 68 5.69 -5.42 -4.24
C THR A 68 4.85 -4.52 -5.15
N ALA A 69 3.70 -4.04 -4.66
CA ALA A 69 2.84 -3.13 -5.40
C ALA A 69 3.49 -1.77 -5.63
N LEU A 70 4.21 -1.23 -4.64
CA LEU A 70 4.96 0.02 -4.77
C LEU A 70 6.16 -0.12 -5.70
N ALA A 71 6.83 -1.28 -5.68
CA ALA A 71 8.00 -1.57 -6.52
C ALA A 71 7.68 -1.50 -8.02
N VAL A 72 6.44 -1.86 -8.40
CA VAL A 72 5.93 -1.72 -9.78
C VAL A 72 5.88 -0.26 -10.26
N PHE A 73 5.77 0.69 -9.33
CA PHE A 73 5.86 2.13 -9.61
C PHE A 73 7.27 2.69 -9.40
N GLY A 74 8.27 1.83 -9.19
CA GLY A 74 9.64 2.23 -8.87
C GLY A 74 9.79 2.85 -7.48
N LYS A 75 8.79 2.71 -6.60
CA LYS A 75 8.82 3.22 -5.22
C LYS A 75 9.22 2.09 -4.27
N LYS A 76 10.02 2.41 -3.24
CA LYS A 76 10.37 1.47 -2.16
C LYS A 76 9.69 1.92 -0.88
N LEU A 77 9.09 0.98 -0.17
CA LEU A 77 8.58 1.21 1.17
C LEU A 77 9.74 1.09 2.15
N VAL A 78 10.01 2.14 2.93
CA VAL A 78 10.97 2.12 4.02
C VAL A 78 10.18 2.32 5.30
N VAL A 79 10.27 1.35 6.21
CA VAL A 79 9.68 1.44 7.54
C VAL A 79 10.80 1.72 8.52
N ASP A 80 10.76 2.89 9.14
CA ASP A 80 11.70 3.27 10.19
C ASP A 80 10.96 3.21 11.53
N VAL A 81 11.60 2.63 12.54
CA VAL A 81 11.08 2.60 13.91
C VAL A 81 11.88 3.63 14.69
N ILE A 82 11.25 4.77 14.95
CA ILE A 82 11.75 5.85 15.81
C ILE A 82 11.28 5.67 17.25
#